data_AF-A0A6B9ZAP8-F1
#
_entry.id   AF-A0A6B9ZAP8-F1
#
_cell.length_a   1.000
_cell.length_b   1.000
_cell.length_c   1.000
_cell.angle_alpha   90.00
_cell.angle_beta   90.00
_cell.angle_gamma   90.00
#
_symmetry.space_group_name_H-M   'P 1'
#
loop_
_entity.id
_entity.type
_entity.pdbx_description
1 polymer ?
#
loop_
_entity_poly.entity_id
_entity_poly.type
_entity_poly.pdbx_seq_one_letter_code
_entity_poly.pdbx_strand_id
1 'polypeptide(L)'
;MTNQEKIKLLRRKYISANVNLDNIYNAIRAKQNVPLELIEETVADVDTMGALFPMQFEDKYGATGEPAVYINMRDPEDEPTQMSGANRVLADSFARTTIEDIKFNALNIVLAYEQDKAIVEKYKPLFLQQAAWCFNHLSEKPTLSEWEQDKLVLYANQLAYYTYFGEQQTDKLHQALEVLQVAYGYADWHRHGYIKHTYVDVLLKLGSIEEAYAVITEGLEYNEKFELFQEYKNDEQFIKWLQESDNEKAVAMRRRQQAKQELLDAIIAEEKHIRHSFKNPLHPLVVQHAENLIAIKQYILSLRQRALAKTSLNKLEEYKKNYILSTATVQELDEFEATYSVSLPDEYKAYLLEIGTGGVYFMEGDVPGIQELGEEEISRLKKPFPITSDKIHEVQNYYGVKAWVYSDSNSWIENGVLPEGTDMQALFGLPEESRLNDGCISLGYSSGRNELVLIANGEFANEVWSDRLGYGAAMRGCFGAASAERLTLLPFIAASLRVKVEKQEDDNGDWL
;
A
#
# COMPACT_ATOMS: atom_id res chain seq x y z
N MET A 1 -44.75 -13.09 -0.99
CA MET A 1 -43.96 -12.75 -2.18
C MET A 1 -42.75 -13.67 -2.21
N THR A 2 -42.57 -14.43 -3.29
CA THR A 2 -41.40 -15.29 -3.53
C THR A 2 -40.14 -14.43 -3.72
N ASN A 3 -38.94 -15.02 -3.60
CA ASN A 3 -37.69 -14.28 -3.79
C ASN A 3 -37.60 -13.66 -5.20
N GLN A 4 -38.05 -14.40 -6.22
CA GLN A 4 -38.10 -13.90 -7.60
C GLN A 4 -39.08 -12.72 -7.77
N GLU A 5 -40.25 -12.77 -7.12
CA GLU A 5 -41.20 -11.64 -7.12
C GLU A 5 -40.62 -10.41 -6.39
N LYS A 6 -39.85 -10.62 -5.31
CA LYS A 6 -39.12 -9.54 -4.62
C LYS A 6 -38.10 -8.90 -5.55
N ILE A 7 -37.29 -9.69 -6.26
CA ILE A 7 -36.29 -9.17 -7.21
C ILE A 7 -36.96 -8.38 -8.35
N LYS A 8 -38.08 -8.87 -8.90
CA LYS A 8 -38.83 -8.13 -9.92
C LYS A 8 -39.38 -6.80 -9.40
N LEU A 9 -39.95 -6.79 -8.20
CA LEU A 9 -40.43 -5.56 -7.58
C LEU A 9 -39.29 -4.58 -7.31
N LEU A 10 -38.14 -5.08 -6.82
CA LEU A 10 -36.93 -4.30 -6.62
C LEU A 10 -36.50 -3.60 -7.91
N ARG A 11 -36.39 -4.33 -9.03
CA ARG A 11 -36.00 -3.74 -10.33
C ARG A 11 -36.95 -2.63 -10.78
N ARG A 12 -38.26 -2.88 -10.73
CA ARG A 12 -39.29 -1.89 -11.11
C ARG A 12 -39.15 -0.61 -10.31
N LYS A 13 -39.05 -0.74 -8.98
CA LYS A 13 -38.96 0.40 -8.06
C LYS A 13 -37.62 1.12 -8.15
N TYR A 14 -36.53 0.39 -8.38
CA TYR A 14 -35.21 0.98 -8.59
C TYR A 14 -35.17 1.87 -9.84
N ILE A 15 -35.72 1.38 -10.96
CA ILE A 15 -35.79 2.15 -12.21
C ILE A 15 -36.68 3.37 -12.03
N SER A 16 -37.88 3.19 -11.45
CA SER A 16 -38.82 4.29 -11.16
C SER A 16 -38.16 5.40 -10.34
N ALA A 17 -37.52 5.05 -9.23
CA ALA A 17 -36.84 6.00 -8.35
C ALA A 17 -35.68 6.74 -9.05
N ASN A 18 -34.88 6.05 -9.88
CA ASN A 18 -33.79 6.69 -10.63
C ASN A 18 -34.31 7.62 -11.73
N VAL A 19 -35.38 7.22 -12.45
CA VAL A 19 -36.01 8.07 -13.47
C VAL A 19 -36.60 9.34 -12.84
N ASN A 20 -37.24 9.21 -11.68
CA ASN A 20 -37.75 10.36 -10.94
C ASN A 20 -36.60 11.28 -10.50
N LEU A 21 -35.50 10.73 -9.98
CA LEU A 21 -34.32 11.51 -9.60
C LEU A 21 -33.70 12.25 -10.80
N ASP A 22 -33.58 11.60 -11.96
CA ASP A 22 -33.11 12.24 -13.20
C ASP A 22 -34.03 13.40 -13.63
N ASN A 23 -35.36 13.20 -13.54
CA ASN A 23 -36.34 14.25 -13.85
C ASN A 23 -36.25 15.43 -12.89
N ILE A 24 -36.05 15.17 -11.59
CA ILE A 24 -35.81 16.19 -10.57
C ILE A 24 -34.55 17.00 -10.92
N TYR A 25 -33.43 16.34 -11.24
CA TYR A 25 -32.20 17.03 -11.63
C TYR A 25 -32.37 17.86 -12.90
N ASN A 26 -33.13 17.37 -13.88
CA ASN A 26 -33.43 18.11 -15.11
C ASN A 26 -34.25 19.36 -14.83
N ALA A 27 -35.22 19.31 -13.93
CA ALA A 27 -35.99 20.49 -13.50
C ALA A 27 -35.08 21.54 -12.84
N ILE A 28 -34.18 21.14 -11.94
CA ILE A 28 -33.22 22.04 -11.27
C ILE A 28 -32.28 22.69 -12.29
N ARG A 29 -31.73 21.91 -13.24
CA ARG A 29 -30.88 22.44 -14.31
C ARG A 29 -31.63 23.43 -15.21
N ALA A 30 -32.92 23.19 -15.43
CA ALA A 30 -33.81 24.10 -16.13
C ALA A 30 -34.26 25.31 -15.27
N LYS A 31 -33.77 25.43 -14.03
CA LYS A 31 -34.12 26.47 -13.05
C LYS A 31 -35.61 26.51 -12.72
N GLN A 32 -36.26 25.35 -12.71
CA GLN A 32 -37.64 25.18 -12.27
C GLN A 32 -37.68 24.86 -10.77
N ASN A 33 -38.86 25.02 -10.17
CA ASN A 33 -39.08 24.61 -8.77
C ASN A 33 -38.89 23.10 -8.61
N VAL A 34 -38.54 22.67 -7.39
CA VAL A 34 -38.37 21.25 -7.08
C VAL A 34 -39.73 20.54 -7.23
N PRO A 35 -39.84 19.51 -8.09
CA PRO A 35 -41.11 18.80 -8.29
C PRO A 35 -41.39 17.87 -7.11
N LEU A 36 -42.05 18.39 -6.07
CA LEU A 36 -42.25 17.70 -4.78
C LEU A 36 -42.98 16.36 -4.91
N GLU A 37 -43.91 16.22 -5.86
CA GLU A 37 -44.60 14.94 -6.13
C GLU A 37 -43.61 13.82 -6.49
N LEU A 38 -42.59 14.14 -7.30
CA LEU A 38 -41.55 13.17 -7.67
C LEU A 38 -40.63 12.83 -6.49
N ILE A 39 -40.43 13.76 -5.54
CA ILE A 39 -39.69 13.51 -4.30
C ILE A 39 -40.47 12.51 -3.45
N GLU A 40 -41.77 12.74 -3.24
CA GLU A 40 -42.65 11.87 -2.45
C GLU A 40 -42.74 10.46 -3.07
N GLU A 41 -42.86 10.36 -4.40
CA GLU A 41 -42.82 9.08 -5.13
C GLU A 41 -41.48 8.35 -4.99
N THR A 42 -40.36 9.07 -5.11
CA THR A 42 -39.01 8.50 -4.95
C THR A 42 -38.81 7.93 -3.55
N VAL A 43 -39.25 8.67 -2.52
CA VAL A 43 -39.20 8.22 -1.12
C VAL A 43 -40.05 6.95 -0.95
N ALA A 44 -41.28 6.93 -1.45
CA ALA A 44 -42.18 5.79 -1.35
C ALA A 44 -41.64 4.54 -2.07
N ASP A 45 -41.00 4.73 -3.23
CA ASP A 45 -40.37 3.65 -3.98
C ASP A 45 -39.15 3.08 -3.22
N VAL A 46 -38.32 3.94 -2.63
CA VAL A 46 -37.20 3.51 -1.79
C VAL A 46 -37.67 2.80 -0.52
N ASP A 47 -38.69 3.31 0.17
CA ASP A 47 -39.27 2.64 1.34
C ASP A 47 -39.83 1.25 0.97
N THR A 48 -40.45 1.14 -0.21
CA THR A 48 -40.91 -0.15 -0.74
C THR A 48 -39.76 -1.11 -0.99
N MET A 49 -38.68 -0.66 -1.63
CA MET A 49 -37.47 -1.47 -1.85
C MET A 49 -36.81 -1.87 -0.52
N GLY A 50 -36.76 -0.95 0.43
CA GLY A 50 -36.19 -1.17 1.74
C GLY A 50 -36.94 -2.25 2.54
N ALA A 51 -38.26 -2.30 2.43
CA ALA A 51 -39.08 -3.33 3.07
C ALA A 51 -38.85 -4.75 2.50
N LEU A 52 -38.14 -4.90 1.38
CA LEU A 52 -37.86 -6.22 0.78
C LEU A 52 -36.73 -6.97 1.50
N PHE A 53 -35.85 -6.25 2.21
CA PHE A 53 -34.69 -6.79 2.91
C PHE A 53 -35.07 -7.43 4.27
N PRO A 54 -34.39 -8.52 4.69
CA PRO A 54 -33.35 -9.23 3.94
C PRO A 54 -33.95 -10.03 2.77
N MET A 55 -33.29 -9.97 1.61
CA MET A 55 -33.61 -10.76 0.42
C MET A 55 -32.35 -11.45 -0.07
N GLN A 56 -32.48 -12.58 -0.75
CA GLN A 56 -31.34 -13.36 -1.21
C GLN A 56 -31.08 -13.05 -2.68
N PHE A 57 -29.85 -12.66 -3.01
CA PHE A 57 -29.40 -12.58 -4.39
C PHE A 57 -28.84 -13.96 -4.75
N GLU A 58 -29.56 -14.73 -5.55
CA GLU A 58 -29.15 -16.08 -5.95
C GLU A 58 -28.84 -16.09 -7.46
N ASP A 59 -28.04 -17.06 -7.90
CA ASP A 59 -27.81 -17.42 -9.31
C ASP A 59 -27.00 -16.45 -10.20
N LYS A 60 -26.62 -15.25 -9.72
CA LYS A 60 -25.75 -14.33 -10.47
C LYS A 60 -24.70 -13.70 -9.56
N TYR A 61 -23.47 -13.58 -10.07
CA TYR A 61 -22.32 -13.05 -9.34
C TYR A 61 -21.71 -11.84 -10.04
N GLY A 62 -21.40 -10.80 -9.27
CA GLY A 62 -20.69 -9.61 -9.73
C GLY A 62 -19.20 -9.88 -10.00
N ALA A 63 -18.47 -8.85 -10.44
CA ALA A 63 -17.05 -8.96 -10.79
C ALA A 63 -16.15 -9.39 -9.62
N THR A 64 -16.60 -9.17 -8.38
CA THR A 64 -15.92 -9.55 -7.14
C THR A 64 -16.25 -10.99 -6.69
N GLY A 65 -17.06 -11.73 -7.45
CA GLY A 65 -17.54 -13.06 -7.05
C GLY A 65 -18.67 -13.05 -6.01
N GLU A 66 -19.22 -11.88 -5.71
CA GLU A 66 -20.33 -11.70 -4.76
C GLU A 66 -21.69 -11.83 -5.45
N PRO A 67 -22.72 -12.41 -4.81
CA PRO A 67 -24.07 -12.43 -5.36
C PRO A 67 -24.61 -11.03 -5.69
N ALA A 68 -25.27 -10.89 -6.85
CA ALA A 68 -25.70 -9.58 -7.34
C ALA A 68 -26.98 -9.62 -8.18
N VAL A 69 -27.75 -8.53 -8.13
CA VAL A 69 -28.89 -8.28 -9.01
C VAL A 69 -28.48 -7.35 -10.15
N TYR A 70 -28.70 -7.83 -11.37
CA TYR A 70 -28.55 -7.02 -12.58
C TYR A 70 -29.87 -6.33 -12.91
N ILE A 71 -29.79 -5.04 -13.25
CA ILE A 71 -30.94 -4.18 -13.57
C ILE A 71 -30.70 -3.55 -14.95
N ASN A 72 -31.56 -3.82 -15.91
CA ASN A 72 -31.59 -3.09 -17.17
C ASN A 72 -32.37 -1.78 -16.97
N MET A 73 -31.70 -0.63 -17.04
CA MET A 73 -32.34 0.67 -16.81
C MET A 73 -33.42 1.04 -17.84
N ARG A 74 -33.53 0.32 -18.96
CA ARG A 74 -34.51 0.56 -20.04
C ARG A 74 -35.74 -0.34 -19.95
N ASP A 75 -35.63 -1.47 -19.26
CA ASP A 75 -36.71 -2.44 -19.14
C ASP A 75 -36.66 -3.15 -17.77
N PRO A 76 -37.62 -2.89 -16.85
CA PRO A 76 -37.66 -3.53 -15.54
C PRO A 76 -37.88 -5.06 -15.59
N GLU A 77 -38.42 -5.58 -16.69
CA GLU A 77 -38.71 -7.01 -16.85
C GLU A 77 -37.55 -7.79 -17.46
N ASP A 78 -36.57 -7.10 -18.07
CA ASP A 78 -35.41 -7.72 -18.67
C ASP A 78 -34.37 -8.12 -17.60
N GLU A 79 -33.87 -9.35 -17.71
CA GLU A 79 -32.89 -9.93 -16.79
C GLU A 79 -31.54 -10.12 -17.50
N PRO A 80 -30.74 -9.05 -17.69
CA PRO A 80 -29.53 -9.14 -18.47
C PRO A 80 -28.56 -10.20 -17.91
N THR A 81 -27.91 -10.91 -18.82
CA THR A 81 -26.96 -12.00 -18.53
C THR A 81 -25.50 -11.52 -18.55
N GLN A 82 -25.23 -10.30 -19.02
CA GLN A 82 -23.88 -9.72 -19.09
C GLN A 82 -23.89 -8.22 -18.74
N MET A 83 -22.72 -7.71 -18.32
CA MET A 83 -22.49 -6.26 -18.18
C MET A 83 -22.46 -5.61 -19.56
N SER A 84 -23.41 -4.69 -19.80
CA SER A 84 -23.33 -3.70 -20.86
C SER A 84 -23.38 -2.31 -20.20
N GLY A 85 -22.93 -1.25 -20.88
CA GLY A 85 -22.91 0.10 -20.30
C GLY A 85 -24.27 0.65 -19.84
N ALA A 86 -25.39 0.03 -20.23
CA ALA A 86 -26.75 0.40 -19.82
C ALA A 86 -27.26 -0.33 -18.57
N ASN A 87 -26.52 -1.35 -18.08
CA ASN A 87 -26.94 -2.18 -16.96
C ASN A 87 -26.36 -1.66 -15.64
N ARG A 88 -27.16 -1.68 -14.57
CA ARG A 88 -26.70 -1.46 -13.19
C ARG A 88 -26.56 -2.80 -12.48
N VAL A 89 -25.62 -2.89 -11.54
CA VAL A 89 -25.38 -4.08 -10.73
C VAL A 89 -25.49 -3.68 -9.27
N LEU A 90 -26.37 -4.35 -8.53
CA LEU A 90 -26.48 -4.24 -7.08
C LEU A 90 -25.89 -5.50 -6.46
N ALA A 91 -24.67 -5.40 -5.94
CA ALA A 91 -24.05 -6.47 -5.16
C ALA A 91 -24.68 -6.52 -3.76
N ASP A 92 -24.82 -7.72 -3.19
CA ASP A 92 -25.56 -7.95 -1.94
C ASP A 92 -25.09 -7.06 -0.78
N SER A 93 -23.78 -6.97 -0.56
CA SER A 93 -23.13 -6.20 0.51
C SER A 93 -23.34 -4.69 0.43
N PHE A 94 -23.72 -4.14 -0.73
CA PHE A 94 -23.89 -2.70 -0.92
C PHE A 94 -25.30 -2.31 -1.40
N ALA A 95 -26.14 -3.28 -1.80
CA ALA A 95 -27.43 -3.01 -2.41
C ALA A 95 -28.31 -2.11 -1.54
N ARG A 96 -28.36 -2.38 -0.22
CA ARG A 96 -29.16 -1.58 0.68
C ARG A 96 -28.66 -0.14 0.77
N THR A 97 -27.35 0.07 0.91
CA THR A 97 -26.75 1.41 0.92
C THR A 97 -27.05 2.16 -0.39
N THR A 98 -26.88 1.51 -1.54
CA THR A 98 -27.15 2.14 -2.85
C THR A 98 -28.60 2.57 -2.99
N ILE A 99 -29.55 1.77 -2.49
CA ILE A 99 -30.98 2.09 -2.54
C ILE A 99 -31.29 3.29 -1.63
N GLU A 100 -30.73 3.31 -0.42
CA GLU A 100 -30.98 4.35 0.57
C GLU A 100 -30.30 5.69 0.20
N ASP A 101 -29.21 5.65 -0.56
CA ASP A 101 -28.59 6.84 -1.16
C ASP A 101 -29.54 7.56 -2.11
N ILE A 102 -30.42 6.85 -2.83
CA ILE A 102 -31.39 7.48 -3.73
C ILE A 102 -32.35 8.38 -2.93
N LYS A 103 -32.87 7.87 -1.80
CA LYS A 103 -33.73 8.63 -0.91
C LYS A 103 -32.99 9.79 -0.26
N PHE A 104 -31.75 9.58 0.16
CA PHE A 104 -30.89 10.66 0.64
C PHE A 104 -30.76 11.78 -0.41
N ASN A 105 -30.42 11.45 -1.65
CA ASN A 105 -30.24 12.44 -2.72
C ASN A 105 -31.53 13.21 -3.01
N ALA A 106 -32.67 12.52 -3.09
CA ALA A 106 -33.97 13.16 -3.31
C ALA A 106 -34.30 14.17 -2.19
N LEU A 107 -34.14 13.78 -0.92
CA LEU A 107 -34.39 14.67 0.20
C LEU A 107 -33.38 15.84 0.24
N ASN A 108 -32.09 15.57 0.03
CA ASN A 108 -31.04 16.59 0.02
C ASN A 108 -31.30 17.67 -1.03
N ILE A 109 -31.84 17.30 -2.18
CA ILE A 109 -32.23 18.25 -3.24
C ILE A 109 -33.26 19.27 -2.72
N VAL A 110 -34.26 18.83 -1.97
CA VAL A 110 -35.27 19.75 -1.41
C VAL A 110 -34.56 20.78 -0.52
N LEU A 111 -33.67 20.34 0.36
CA LEU A 111 -32.99 21.25 1.28
C LEU A 111 -32.01 22.20 0.58
N ALA A 112 -31.36 21.74 -0.50
CA ALA A 112 -30.36 22.52 -1.22
C ALA A 112 -30.94 23.51 -2.24
N TYR A 113 -32.11 23.21 -2.84
CA TYR A 113 -32.62 23.96 -4.00
C TYR A 113 -34.03 24.54 -3.82
N GLU A 114 -34.82 24.11 -2.83
CA GLU A 114 -36.13 24.72 -2.57
C GLU A 114 -35.98 26.10 -1.91
N GLN A 115 -36.76 27.07 -2.38
CA GLN A 115 -36.72 28.44 -1.89
C GLN A 115 -37.77 28.71 -0.82
N ASP A 116 -38.88 27.96 -0.84
CA ASP A 116 -39.92 28.08 0.19
C ASP A 116 -39.46 27.45 1.51
N LYS A 117 -39.17 28.32 2.49
CA LYS A 117 -38.75 27.93 3.84
C LYS A 117 -39.75 26.99 4.52
N ALA A 118 -41.06 27.11 4.28
CA ALA A 118 -42.04 26.23 4.89
C ALA A 118 -41.93 24.79 4.37
N ILE A 119 -41.57 24.63 3.08
CA ILE A 119 -41.31 23.32 2.49
C ILE A 119 -39.99 22.75 3.03
N VAL A 120 -38.93 23.56 3.07
CA VAL A 120 -37.63 23.14 3.62
C VAL A 120 -37.78 22.62 5.06
N GLU A 121 -38.50 23.35 5.92
CA GLU A 121 -38.75 22.94 7.30
C GLU A 121 -39.63 21.68 7.40
N LYS A 122 -40.58 21.46 6.48
CA LYS A 122 -41.35 20.21 6.40
C LYS A 122 -40.45 19.00 6.15
N TYR A 123 -39.48 19.13 5.24
CA TYR A 123 -38.64 18.01 4.79
C TYR A 123 -37.38 17.79 5.62
N LYS A 124 -36.92 18.82 6.34
CA LYS A 124 -35.70 18.75 7.16
C LYS A 124 -35.65 17.57 8.14
N PRO A 125 -36.70 17.25 8.93
CA PRO A 125 -36.65 16.10 9.84
C PRO A 125 -36.50 14.76 9.11
N LEU A 126 -37.16 14.60 7.95
CA LEU A 126 -37.06 13.38 7.13
C LEU A 126 -35.65 13.23 6.56
N PHE A 127 -35.07 14.35 6.08
CA PHE A 127 -33.71 14.37 5.59
C PHE A 127 -32.70 14.00 6.69
N LEU A 128 -32.79 14.62 7.87
CA LEU A 128 -31.87 14.35 8.98
C LEU A 128 -31.95 12.88 9.43
N GLN A 129 -33.15 12.31 9.50
CA GLN A 129 -33.34 10.89 9.80
C GLN A 129 -32.65 10.00 8.77
N GLN A 130 -32.83 10.30 7.47
CA GLN A 130 -32.20 9.54 6.40
C GLN A 130 -30.67 9.69 6.40
N ALA A 131 -30.16 10.91 6.57
CA ALA A 131 -28.73 11.19 6.62
C ALA A 131 -28.05 10.45 7.79
N ALA A 132 -28.67 10.45 8.97
CA ALA A 132 -28.19 9.72 10.13
C ALA A 132 -28.18 8.20 9.90
N TRP A 133 -29.22 7.66 9.27
CA TRP A 133 -29.27 6.24 8.90
C TRP A 133 -28.11 5.88 7.95
N CYS A 134 -27.93 6.64 6.87
CA CYS A 134 -26.89 6.39 5.88
C CYS A 134 -25.48 6.53 6.49
N PHE A 135 -25.26 7.54 7.33
CA PHE A 135 -23.99 7.77 8.01
C PHE A 135 -23.65 6.60 8.95
N ASN A 136 -24.56 6.24 9.86
CA ASN A 136 -24.32 5.16 10.83
C ASN A 136 -24.06 3.82 10.13
N HIS A 137 -24.78 3.54 9.05
CA HIS A 137 -24.62 2.29 8.32
C HIS A 137 -23.24 2.16 7.65
N LEU A 138 -22.63 3.27 7.23
CA LEU A 138 -21.29 3.26 6.64
C LEU A 138 -20.18 3.37 7.69
N SER A 139 -20.37 4.17 8.75
CA SER A 139 -19.34 4.39 9.78
C SER A 139 -19.01 3.14 10.58
N GLU A 140 -19.92 2.18 10.66
CA GLU A 140 -19.73 0.90 11.34
C GLU A 140 -18.96 -0.14 10.50
N LYS A 141 -18.69 0.14 9.20
CA LYS A 141 -17.97 -0.80 8.34
C LYS A 141 -16.45 -0.75 8.61
N PRO A 142 -15.76 -1.91 8.66
CA PRO A 142 -14.31 -1.96 8.91
C PRO A 142 -13.48 -1.43 7.73
N THR A 143 -14.01 -1.50 6.51
CA THR A 143 -13.36 -1.03 5.28
C THR A 143 -14.39 -0.44 4.35
N LEU A 144 -14.06 0.69 3.72
CA LEU A 144 -14.92 1.41 2.78
C LEU A 144 -14.28 1.48 1.39
N SER A 145 -15.08 1.24 0.36
CA SER A 145 -14.70 1.53 -1.03
C SER A 145 -14.63 3.04 -1.28
N GLU A 146 -13.98 3.48 -2.37
CA GLU A 146 -13.87 4.91 -2.71
C GLU A 146 -15.23 5.60 -2.80
N TRP A 147 -16.22 4.97 -3.44
CA TRP A 147 -17.59 5.52 -3.50
C TRP A 147 -18.23 5.66 -2.11
N GLU A 148 -18.03 4.69 -1.22
CA GLU A 148 -18.56 4.79 0.15
C GLU A 148 -17.85 5.85 0.99
N GLN A 149 -16.55 6.06 0.76
CA GLN A 149 -15.80 7.15 1.40
C GLN A 149 -16.39 8.51 0.97
N ASP A 150 -16.56 8.73 -0.34
CA ASP A 150 -17.19 9.93 -0.89
C ASP A 150 -18.60 10.15 -0.28
N LYS A 151 -19.37 9.08 -0.13
CA LYS A 151 -20.72 9.13 0.45
C LYS A 151 -20.72 9.39 1.96
N LEU A 152 -19.83 8.77 2.72
CA LEU A 152 -19.68 9.02 4.15
C LEU A 152 -19.36 10.50 4.41
N VAL A 153 -18.47 11.08 3.60
CA VAL A 153 -18.14 12.52 3.64
C VAL A 153 -19.36 13.38 3.35
N LEU A 154 -20.12 13.06 2.31
CA LEU A 154 -21.33 13.80 1.98
C LEU A 154 -22.37 13.71 3.09
N TYR A 155 -22.64 12.51 3.63
CA TYR A 155 -23.64 12.31 4.68
C TYR A 155 -23.26 13.03 5.96
N ALA A 156 -22.01 12.90 6.41
CA ALA A 156 -21.50 13.58 7.59
C ALA A 156 -21.62 15.11 7.44
N ASN A 157 -21.21 15.64 6.29
CA ASN A 157 -21.33 17.07 6.02
C ASN A 157 -22.77 17.56 6.09
N GLN A 158 -23.70 16.91 5.38
CA GLN A 158 -25.09 17.39 5.35
C GLN A 158 -25.78 17.22 6.69
N LEU A 159 -25.53 16.11 7.40
CA LEU A 159 -26.05 15.90 8.75
C LEU A 159 -25.55 17.01 9.68
N ALA A 160 -24.27 17.34 9.63
CA ALA A 160 -23.71 18.42 10.41
C ALA A 160 -24.28 19.78 9.97
N TYR A 161 -24.17 20.14 8.70
CA TYR A 161 -24.59 21.44 8.19
C TYR A 161 -26.03 21.78 8.58
N TYR A 162 -26.98 20.88 8.30
CA TYR A 162 -28.39 21.11 8.61
C TYR A 162 -28.73 21.02 10.09
N THR A 163 -27.87 20.41 10.91
CA THR A 163 -28.00 20.42 12.37
C THR A 163 -27.42 21.71 12.96
N TYR A 164 -26.27 22.22 12.49
CA TYR A 164 -25.49 23.24 13.21
C TYR A 164 -25.59 24.66 12.69
N PHE A 165 -25.97 24.86 11.44
CA PHE A 165 -25.97 26.19 10.84
C PHE A 165 -26.76 27.21 11.71
N GLY A 166 -27.90 26.79 12.27
CA GLY A 166 -28.72 27.60 13.18
C GLY A 166 -28.56 27.35 14.68
N GLU A 167 -27.74 26.38 15.10
CA GLU A 167 -27.66 25.99 16.52
C GLU A 167 -26.67 26.84 17.32
N GLN A 168 -27.00 27.01 18.60
CA GLN A 168 -26.21 27.71 19.62
C GLN A 168 -25.97 26.83 20.87
N GLN A 169 -26.57 25.64 20.92
CA GLN A 169 -26.42 24.71 22.04
C GLN A 169 -25.11 23.92 21.90
N THR A 170 -24.22 24.07 22.88
CA THR A 170 -22.88 23.47 22.88
C THR A 170 -22.90 21.94 22.74
N ASP A 171 -23.79 21.24 23.46
CA ASP A 171 -23.87 19.77 23.40
C ASP A 171 -24.21 19.26 22.00
N LYS A 172 -25.12 19.95 21.31
CA LYS A 172 -25.43 19.62 19.92
C LYS A 172 -24.20 19.86 19.06
N LEU A 173 -23.55 21.01 19.17
CA LEU A 173 -22.34 21.33 18.40
C LEU A 173 -21.20 20.33 18.61
N HIS A 174 -21.07 19.72 19.79
CA HIS A 174 -20.12 18.62 19.98
C HIS A 174 -20.49 17.35 19.21
N GLN A 175 -21.78 16.98 19.20
CA GLN A 175 -22.27 15.86 18.36
C GLN A 175 -21.99 16.11 16.87
N ALA A 176 -21.92 17.39 16.44
CA ALA A 176 -21.55 17.77 15.09
C ALA A 176 -20.17 17.29 14.74
N LEU A 177 -19.30 17.61 15.67
CA LEU A 177 -17.87 17.54 15.51
C LEU A 177 -17.51 16.07 15.45
N GLU A 178 -18.11 15.24 16.31
CA GLU A 178 -17.99 13.79 16.28
C GLU A 178 -18.39 13.20 14.91
N VAL A 179 -19.54 13.60 14.36
CA VAL A 179 -19.99 13.15 13.03
C VAL A 179 -19.00 13.57 11.93
N LEU A 180 -18.59 14.84 11.93
CA LEU A 180 -17.67 15.38 10.93
C LEU A 180 -16.29 14.72 11.02
N GLN A 181 -15.77 14.47 12.22
CA GLN A 181 -14.45 13.88 12.45
C GLN A 181 -14.34 12.48 11.86
N VAL A 182 -15.40 11.67 11.98
CA VAL A 182 -15.44 10.31 11.37
C VAL A 182 -15.19 10.37 9.86
N ALA A 183 -15.74 11.37 9.18
CA ALA A 183 -15.60 11.49 7.74
C ALA A 183 -14.43 12.38 7.28
N TYR A 184 -13.90 13.25 8.15
CA TYR A 184 -12.84 14.21 7.83
C TYR A 184 -11.58 13.53 7.28
N GLY A 185 -11.22 12.35 7.81
CA GLY A 185 -10.06 11.57 7.36
C GLY A 185 -10.13 11.08 5.92
N TYR A 186 -11.32 11.04 5.32
CA TYR A 186 -11.55 10.64 3.93
C TYR A 186 -11.67 11.84 2.98
N ALA A 187 -11.65 13.07 3.51
CA ALA A 187 -11.89 14.28 2.73
C ALA A 187 -10.60 14.90 2.18
N ASP A 188 -10.59 15.17 0.87
CA ASP A 188 -9.55 15.94 0.20
C ASP A 188 -10.07 17.32 -0.28
N TRP A 189 -9.17 18.28 -0.52
CA TRP A 189 -9.55 19.63 -0.94
C TRP A 189 -10.11 19.72 -2.36
N HIS A 190 -9.77 18.78 -3.26
CA HIS A 190 -10.26 18.82 -4.64
C HIS A 190 -11.74 18.46 -4.72
N ARG A 191 -12.16 17.40 -4.03
CA ARG A 191 -13.52 16.84 -4.15
C ARG A 191 -14.42 17.20 -2.96
N HIS A 192 -13.83 17.41 -1.79
CA HIS A 192 -14.55 17.42 -0.51
C HIS A 192 -14.34 18.68 0.32
N GLY A 193 -13.81 19.77 -0.23
CA GLY A 193 -13.54 21.00 0.54
C GLY A 193 -14.73 21.58 1.32
N TYR A 194 -15.96 21.25 0.93
CA TYR A 194 -17.18 21.65 1.63
C TYR A 194 -17.29 21.09 3.07
N ILE A 195 -16.84 19.84 3.34
CA ILE A 195 -16.92 19.29 4.72
C ILE A 195 -15.96 20.02 5.65
N LYS A 196 -14.79 20.41 5.13
CA LYS A 196 -13.78 21.15 5.88
C LYS A 196 -14.28 22.55 6.27
N HIS A 197 -15.08 23.18 5.42
CA HIS A 197 -15.76 24.44 5.76
C HIS A 197 -16.77 24.25 6.90
N THR A 198 -17.68 23.27 6.80
CA THR A 198 -18.63 22.96 7.88
C THR A 198 -17.92 22.60 9.18
N TYR A 199 -16.77 21.92 9.10
CA TYR A 199 -15.90 21.60 10.24
C TYR A 199 -15.36 22.87 10.92
N VAL A 200 -14.83 23.80 10.14
CA VAL A 200 -14.36 25.11 10.62
C VAL A 200 -15.49 25.88 11.31
N ASP A 201 -16.68 25.97 10.70
CA ASP A 201 -17.83 26.67 11.29
C ASP A 201 -18.21 26.12 12.66
N VAL A 202 -18.23 24.80 12.81
CA VAL A 202 -18.52 24.13 14.07
C VAL A 202 -17.42 24.41 15.11
N LEU A 203 -16.15 24.27 14.73
CA LEU A 203 -15.01 24.52 15.63
C LEU A 203 -15.01 25.97 16.14
N LEU A 204 -15.27 26.94 15.27
CA LEU A 204 -15.34 28.36 15.63
C LEU A 204 -16.49 28.61 16.61
N LYS A 205 -17.67 28.04 16.39
CA LYS A 205 -18.81 28.14 17.33
C LYS A 205 -18.52 27.49 18.69
N LEU A 206 -17.69 26.45 18.72
CA LEU A 206 -17.22 25.80 19.96
C LEU A 206 -16.05 26.54 20.63
N GLY A 207 -15.47 27.55 19.99
CA GLY A 207 -14.30 28.27 20.49
C GLY A 207 -12.97 27.55 20.28
N SER A 208 -12.93 26.50 19.46
CA SER A 208 -11.72 25.74 19.08
C SER A 208 -10.93 26.46 17.97
N ILE A 209 -10.46 27.68 18.27
CA ILE A 209 -9.92 28.62 17.27
C ILE A 209 -8.65 28.10 16.58
N GLU A 210 -7.71 27.50 17.32
CA GLU A 210 -6.44 27.02 16.74
C GLU A 210 -6.66 25.95 15.68
N GLU A 211 -7.55 24.99 15.96
CA GLU A 211 -7.87 23.91 15.04
C GLU A 211 -8.61 24.43 13.80
N ALA A 212 -9.54 25.37 13.99
CA ALA A 212 -10.24 26.01 12.89
C ALA A 212 -9.27 26.76 11.96
N TYR A 213 -8.37 27.56 12.54
CA TYR A 213 -7.39 28.34 11.79
C TYR A 213 -6.39 27.46 11.04
N ALA A 214 -5.98 26.32 11.61
CA ALA A 214 -5.13 25.37 10.90
C ALA A 214 -5.79 24.85 9.60
N VAL A 215 -7.09 24.52 9.66
CA VAL A 215 -7.85 24.06 8.48
C VAL A 215 -8.08 25.19 7.47
N ILE A 216 -8.32 26.42 7.94
CA ILE A 216 -8.41 27.61 7.07
C ILE A 216 -7.10 27.86 6.33
N THR A 217 -5.96 27.79 7.03
CA THR A 217 -4.63 27.94 6.41
C THR A 217 -4.39 26.86 5.37
N GLU A 218 -4.69 25.60 5.67
CA GLU A 218 -4.57 24.48 4.72
C GLU A 218 -5.38 24.75 3.43
N GLY A 219 -6.62 25.25 3.57
CA GLY A 219 -7.47 25.59 2.43
C GLY A 219 -6.95 26.78 1.60
N LEU A 220 -6.43 27.82 2.24
CA LEU A 220 -5.85 29.00 1.57
C LEU A 220 -4.49 28.71 0.93
N GLU A 221 -3.68 27.81 1.50
CA GLU A 221 -2.43 27.33 0.88
C GLU A 221 -2.73 26.48 -0.36
N TYR A 222 -3.76 25.64 -0.30
CA TYR A 222 -4.22 24.82 -1.42
C TYR A 222 -4.76 25.68 -2.57
N ASN A 223 -5.63 26.64 -2.27
CA ASN A 223 -6.15 27.59 -3.23
C ASN A 223 -6.33 28.96 -2.55
N GLU A 224 -5.46 29.90 -2.90
CA GLU A 224 -5.51 31.24 -2.32
C GLU A 224 -6.87 31.93 -2.53
N LYS A 225 -7.63 31.55 -3.56
CA LYS A 225 -8.96 32.09 -3.88
C LYS A 225 -10.10 31.17 -3.43
N PHE A 226 -9.85 30.26 -2.49
CA PHE A 226 -10.89 29.37 -1.97
C PHE A 226 -12.05 30.20 -1.39
N GLU A 227 -13.21 30.18 -2.07
CA GLU A 227 -14.31 31.12 -1.84
C GLU A 227 -14.80 31.10 -0.39
N LEU A 228 -14.83 29.91 0.20
CA LEU A 228 -15.34 29.64 1.55
C LEU A 228 -14.47 30.20 2.68
N PHE A 229 -13.22 30.60 2.44
CA PHE A 229 -12.32 31.14 3.47
C PHE A 229 -11.78 32.54 3.18
N GLN A 230 -12.31 33.23 2.17
CA GLN A 230 -11.81 34.56 1.80
C GLN A 230 -11.97 35.59 2.91
N GLU A 231 -13.00 35.45 3.76
CA GLU A 231 -13.24 36.37 4.88
C GLU A 231 -12.09 36.40 5.90
N TYR A 232 -11.41 35.26 6.13
CA TYR A 232 -10.32 35.16 7.10
C TYR A 232 -9.04 35.86 6.67
N LYS A 233 -8.87 36.18 5.36
CA LYS A 233 -7.69 36.92 4.88
C LYS A 233 -7.54 38.31 5.51
N ASN A 234 -8.64 38.90 5.97
CA ASN A 234 -8.66 40.20 6.63
C ASN A 234 -9.01 40.11 8.12
N ASP A 235 -9.14 38.90 8.66
CA ASP A 235 -9.45 38.70 10.09
C ASP A 235 -8.19 38.95 10.93
N GLU A 236 -8.24 39.96 11.80
CA GLU A 236 -7.08 40.39 12.59
C GLU A 236 -6.54 39.28 13.51
N GLN A 237 -7.43 38.44 14.06
CA GLN A 237 -7.08 37.37 14.97
C GLN A 237 -6.40 36.21 14.22
N PHE A 238 -6.91 35.85 13.05
CA PHE A 238 -6.30 34.88 12.14
C PHE A 238 -4.92 35.34 11.63
N ILE A 239 -4.80 36.61 11.19
CA ILE A 239 -3.51 37.16 10.72
C ILE A 239 -2.46 37.11 11.83
N LYS A 240 -2.83 37.48 13.06
CA LYS A 240 -1.93 37.43 14.21
C LYS A 240 -1.47 35.99 14.50
N TRP A 241 -2.40 35.04 14.52
CA TRP A 241 -2.09 33.62 14.70
C TRP A 241 -1.17 33.09 13.59
N LEU A 242 -1.41 33.48 12.33
CA LEU A 242 -0.60 33.08 11.18
C LEU A 242 0.86 33.56 11.33
N GLN A 243 1.06 34.81 11.78
CA GLN A 243 2.40 35.37 12.02
C GLN A 243 3.15 34.65 13.16
N GLU A 244 2.44 34.25 14.22
CA GLU A 244 3.01 33.49 15.33
C GLU A 244 3.39 32.06 14.87
N SER A 245 2.51 31.40 14.12
CA SER A 245 2.75 30.08 13.51
C SER A 245 3.90 30.09 12.48
N ASP A 246 4.03 31.12 11.66
CA ASP A 246 5.11 31.22 10.66
C ASP A 246 6.51 31.36 11.30
N ASN A 247 6.59 32.04 12.45
CA ASN A 247 7.84 32.09 13.22
C ASN A 247 8.22 30.71 13.77
N GLU A 248 7.26 29.93 14.25
CA GLU A 248 7.50 28.56 14.72
C GLU A 248 7.90 27.62 13.57
N LYS A 249 7.24 27.72 12.41
CA LYS A 249 7.61 27.01 11.17
C LYS A 249 9.04 27.34 10.74
N ALA A 250 9.46 28.61 10.80
CA ALA A 250 10.82 29.03 10.48
C ALA A 250 11.86 28.48 11.46
N VAL A 251 11.56 28.45 12.76
CA VAL A 251 12.43 27.84 13.79
C VAL A 251 12.55 26.33 13.55
N ALA A 252 11.43 25.64 13.28
CA ALA A 252 11.42 24.21 12.98
C ALA A 252 12.23 23.89 11.71
N MET A 253 12.13 24.70 10.67
CA MET A 253 12.91 24.55 9.43
C MET A 253 14.41 24.69 9.68
N ARG A 254 14.83 25.69 10.48
CA ARG A 254 16.25 25.85 10.88
C ARG A 254 16.77 24.64 11.66
N ARG A 255 15.97 24.12 12.61
CA ARG A 255 16.31 22.90 13.36
C ARG A 255 16.48 21.69 12.44
N ARG A 256 15.58 21.49 11.47
CA ARG A 256 15.68 20.39 10.50
C ARG A 256 16.92 20.54 9.59
N GLN A 257 17.23 21.76 9.17
CA GLN A 257 18.44 22.03 8.37
C GLN A 257 19.71 21.72 9.17
N GLN A 258 19.77 22.12 10.44
CA GLN A 258 20.87 21.79 11.33
C GLN A 258 20.99 20.27 11.53
N ALA A 259 19.89 19.58 11.81
CA ALA A 259 19.88 18.13 11.96
C ALA A 259 20.34 17.39 10.69
N LYS A 260 19.99 17.89 9.50
CA LYS A 260 20.47 17.33 8.23
C LYS A 260 21.98 17.50 8.08
N GLN A 261 22.53 18.66 8.47
CA GLN A 261 23.96 18.92 8.43
C GLN A 261 24.73 18.05 9.43
N GLU A 262 24.25 17.94 10.67
CA GLU A 262 24.83 17.07 11.71
C GLU A 262 24.90 15.61 11.25
N LEU A 263 23.85 15.13 10.57
CA LEU A 263 23.82 13.78 10.03
C LEU A 263 24.83 13.57 8.89
N LEU A 264 24.98 14.56 8.01
CA LEU A 264 26.00 14.53 6.96
C LEU A 264 27.41 14.50 7.55
N ASP A 265 27.68 15.35 8.54
CA ASP A 265 28.97 15.42 9.21
C ASP A 265 29.29 14.10 9.94
N ALA A 266 28.28 13.47 10.57
CA ALA A 266 28.42 12.15 11.18
C ALA A 266 28.79 11.06 10.16
N ILE A 267 28.15 11.04 8.99
CA ILE A 267 28.47 10.08 7.92
C ILE A 267 29.90 10.29 7.38
N ILE A 268 30.33 11.54 7.20
CA ILE A 268 31.70 11.88 6.77
C ILE A 268 32.73 11.47 7.84
N ALA A 269 32.41 11.66 9.12
CA ALA A 269 33.27 11.22 10.22
C ALA A 269 33.39 9.69 10.25
N GLU A 270 32.28 8.96 10.05
CA GLU A 270 32.27 7.50 9.96
C GLU A 270 33.16 6.99 8.81
N GLU A 271 33.08 7.62 7.64
CA GLU A 271 33.89 7.29 6.47
C GLU A 271 35.41 7.42 6.74
N LYS A 272 35.83 8.49 7.43
CA LYS A 272 37.24 8.72 7.79
C LYS A 272 37.81 7.65 8.72
N HIS A 273 36.96 7.02 9.53
CA HIS A 273 37.37 6.05 10.55
C HIS A 273 36.97 4.62 10.21
N ILE A 274 36.53 4.34 8.98
CA ILE A 274 35.94 3.07 8.59
C ILE A 274 36.85 1.85 8.83
N ARG A 275 38.16 2.01 8.66
CA ARG A 275 39.15 0.95 8.87
C ARG A 275 39.39 0.62 10.36
N HIS A 276 38.89 1.47 11.25
CA HIS A 276 39.05 1.34 12.71
C HIS A 276 37.70 1.24 13.43
N SER A 277 36.58 1.11 12.69
CA SER A 277 35.22 1.16 13.23
C SER A 277 34.50 -0.19 13.26
N PHE A 278 35.23 -1.30 13.21
CA PHE A 278 34.61 -2.61 13.44
C PHE A 278 34.06 -2.69 14.87
N LYS A 279 32.86 -3.26 15.02
CA LYS A 279 32.23 -3.50 16.33
C LYS A 279 32.97 -4.60 17.09
N ASN A 280 33.49 -5.59 16.36
CA ASN A 280 34.17 -6.78 16.87
C ASN A 280 35.57 -6.92 16.24
N PRO A 281 36.49 -5.95 16.44
CA PRO A 281 37.74 -5.83 15.69
C PRO A 281 38.74 -6.99 15.92
N LEU A 282 38.54 -7.79 16.97
CA LEU A 282 39.40 -8.92 17.33
C LEU A 282 38.76 -10.28 16.98
N HIS A 283 37.52 -10.30 16.49
CA HIS A 283 36.85 -11.55 16.15
C HIS A 283 37.51 -12.19 14.91
N PRO A 284 37.84 -13.50 14.92
CA PRO A 284 38.59 -14.13 13.82
C PRO A 284 37.96 -13.94 12.44
N LEU A 285 36.63 -14.09 12.34
CA LEU A 285 35.92 -13.89 11.08
C LEU A 285 35.97 -12.43 10.57
N VAL A 286 35.96 -11.46 11.49
CA VAL A 286 36.05 -10.04 11.13
C VAL A 286 37.47 -9.71 10.64
N VAL A 287 38.49 -10.26 11.29
CA VAL A 287 39.89 -10.11 10.84
C VAL A 287 40.11 -10.78 9.48
N GLN A 288 39.57 -11.98 9.29
CA GLN A 288 39.69 -12.74 8.05
C GLN A 288 39.03 -12.03 6.86
N HIS A 289 37.86 -11.42 7.06
CA HIS A 289 37.08 -10.80 5.99
C HIS A 289 37.12 -9.25 5.99
N ALA A 290 38.09 -8.66 6.68
CA ALA A 290 38.15 -7.21 6.92
C ALA A 290 38.07 -6.38 5.64
N GLU A 291 38.74 -6.78 4.56
CA GLU A 291 38.78 -6.02 3.32
C GLU A 291 37.39 -5.91 2.66
N ASN A 292 36.66 -7.02 2.56
CA ASN A 292 35.31 -7.03 2.02
C ASN A 292 34.34 -6.25 2.92
N LEU A 293 34.45 -6.40 4.24
CA LEU A 293 33.60 -5.66 5.18
C LEU A 293 33.86 -4.15 5.10
N ILE A 294 35.12 -3.72 4.94
CA ILE A 294 35.47 -2.31 4.70
C ILE A 294 34.84 -1.83 3.39
N ALA A 295 34.97 -2.59 2.31
CA ALA A 295 34.39 -2.22 1.01
C ALA A 295 32.87 -2.05 1.10
N ILE A 296 32.17 -3.01 1.72
CA ILE A 296 30.72 -2.95 1.94
C ILE A 296 30.33 -1.68 2.71
N LYS A 297 30.98 -1.42 3.86
CA LYS A 297 30.71 -0.21 4.66
C LYS A 297 30.97 1.07 3.85
N GLN A 298 32.01 1.10 3.02
CA GLN A 298 32.34 2.28 2.19
C GLN A 298 31.24 2.56 1.16
N TYR A 299 30.75 1.53 0.49
CA TYR A 299 29.66 1.68 -0.48
C TYR A 299 28.33 2.06 0.19
N ILE A 300 28.00 1.47 1.34
CA ILE A 300 26.84 1.84 2.16
C ILE A 300 26.90 3.33 2.55
N LEU A 301 28.06 3.81 3.03
CA LEU A 301 28.22 5.23 3.37
C LEU A 301 28.05 6.14 2.16
N SER A 302 28.63 5.77 1.01
CA SER A 302 28.45 6.50 -0.25
C SER A 302 26.98 6.58 -0.67
N LEU A 303 26.21 5.48 -0.53
CA LEU A 303 24.78 5.47 -0.80
C LEU A 303 24.00 6.36 0.17
N ARG A 304 24.30 6.29 1.48
CA ARG A 304 23.71 7.16 2.51
C ARG A 304 23.94 8.63 2.20
N GLN A 305 25.19 9.03 1.91
CA GLN A 305 25.51 10.43 1.56
C GLN A 305 24.68 10.92 0.37
N ARG A 306 24.60 10.13 -0.71
CA ARG A 306 23.84 10.48 -1.92
C ARG A 306 22.33 10.54 -1.66
N ALA A 307 21.80 9.63 -0.87
CA ALA A 307 20.39 9.60 -0.50
C ALA A 307 20.03 10.78 0.40
N LEU A 308 20.86 11.10 1.41
CA LEU A 308 20.67 12.25 2.30
C LEU A 308 20.72 13.58 1.51
N ALA A 309 21.63 13.71 0.55
CA ALA A 309 21.72 14.90 -0.29
C ALA A 309 20.38 15.20 -1.00
N LYS A 310 19.71 14.16 -1.50
CA LYS A 310 18.40 14.24 -2.18
C LYS A 310 17.20 14.31 -1.23
N THR A 311 17.39 14.02 0.05
CA THR A 311 16.31 13.97 1.04
C THR A 311 15.83 15.38 1.40
N SER A 312 14.52 15.63 1.29
CA SER A 312 13.92 16.89 1.75
C SER A 312 13.86 16.93 3.28
N LEU A 313 13.87 18.14 3.87
CA LEU A 313 13.89 18.30 5.32
C LEU A 313 12.71 17.61 6.04
N ASN A 314 11.55 17.54 5.39
CA ASN A 314 10.35 16.92 5.95
C ASN A 314 10.42 15.38 5.97
N LYS A 315 11.34 14.78 5.20
CA LYS A 315 11.57 13.33 5.13
C LYS A 315 12.81 12.87 5.89
N LEU A 316 13.41 13.75 6.70
CA LEU A 316 14.66 13.44 7.39
C LEU A 316 14.53 12.29 8.40
N GLU A 317 13.40 12.21 9.12
CA GLU A 317 13.15 11.11 10.07
C GLU A 317 12.87 9.78 9.37
N GLU A 318 12.12 9.82 8.27
CA GLU A 318 11.91 8.65 7.40
C GLU A 318 13.25 8.14 6.85
N TYR A 319 14.11 9.05 6.37
CA TYR A 319 15.46 8.72 5.95
C TYR A 319 16.25 8.04 7.08
N LYS A 320 16.24 8.59 8.30
CA LYS A 320 16.96 7.96 9.42
C LYS A 320 16.49 6.53 9.66
N LYS A 321 15.18 6.27 9.61
CA LYS A 321 14.59 4.94 9.79
C LYS A 321 14.98 3.97 8.66
N ASN A 322 14.96 4.43 7.41
CA ASN A 322 15.18 3.59 6.22
C ASN A 322 16.63 3.13 6.03
N TYR A 323 17.60 3.65 6.80
CA TYR A 323 19.02 3.32 6.66
C TYR A 323 19.60 2.79 7.98
N ILE A 324 18.75 2.23 8.85
CA ILE A 324 19.17 1.51 10.05
C ILE A 324 19.53 0.08 9.67
N LEU A 325 20.70 -0.36 10.14
CA LEU A 325 21.14 -1.74 10.06
C LEU A 325 21.11 -2.36 11.45
N SER A 326 20.61 -3.59 11.54
CA SER A 326 20.57 -4.40 12.76
C SER A 326 21.65 -5.47 12.72
N THR A 327 22.66 -5.33 13.57
CA THR A 327 23.73 -6.33 13.70
C THR A 327 23.41 -7.35 14.77
N ALA A 328 23.82 -8.59 14.57
CA ALA A 328 23.84 -9.60 15.62
C ALA A 328 25.11 -9.49 16.48
N THR A 329 25.03 -9.99 17.70
CA THR A 329 26.17 -10.20 18.60
C THR A 329 26.73 -11.61 18.44
N VAL A 330 27.96 -11.84 18.89
CA VAL A 330 28.58 -13.17 18.91
C VAL A 330 27.72 -14.16 19.70
N GLN A 331 27.22 -13.74 20.86
CA GLN A 331 26.36 -14.56 21.71
C GLN A 331 25.06 -14.96 21.01
N GLU A 332 24.38 -14.03 20.32
CA GLU A 332 23.15 -14.35 19.60
C GLU A 332 23.38 -15.36 18.48
N LEU A 333 24.51 -15.28 17.77
CA LEU A 333 24.86 -16.25 16.73
C LEU A 333 25.18 -17.63 17.32
N ASP A 334 25.98 -17.68 18.39
CA ASP A 334 26.33 -18.93 19.08
C ASP A 334 25.09 -19.62 19.66
N GLU A 335 24.19 -18.85 20.27
CA GLU A 335 22.91 -19.35 20.80
C GLU A 335 22.00 -19.87 19.70
N PHE A 336 21.94 -19.19 18.55
CA PHE A 336 21.17 -19.64 17.40
C PHE A 336 21.69 -20.98 16.85
N GLU A 337 23.00 -21.08 16.58
CA GLU A 337 23.63 -22.29 16.07
C GLU A 337 23.44 -23.47 17.05
N ALA A 338 23.58 -23.24 18.36
CA ALA A 338 23.36 -24.24 19.39
C ALA A 338 21.88 -24.69 19.48
N THR A 339 20.95 -23.73 19.51
CA THR A 339 19.51 -23.99 19.64
C THR A 339 18.99 -24.82 18.49
N TYR A 340 19.38 -24.46 17.27
CA TYR A 340 18.88 -25.12 16.07
C TYR A 340 19.78 -26.26 15.60
N SER A 341 20.96 -26.46 16.19
CA SER A 341 21.95 -27.46 15.77
C SER A 341 22.31 -27.31 14.28
N VAL A 342 22.59 -26.07 13.87
CA VAL A 342 23.02 -25.70 12.51
C VAL A 342 24.36 -24.97 12.59
N SER A 343 25.12 -24.99 11.51
CA SER A 343 26.32 -24.15 11.34
C SER A 343 26.03 -23.14 10.24
N LEU A 344 26.04 -21.86 10.58
CA LEU A 344 25.91 -20.77 9.63
C LEU A 344 27.23 -20.56 8.87
N PRO A 345 27.16 -20.14 7.60
CA PRO A 345 28.35 -19.77 6.84
C PRO A 345 29.15 -18.65 7.52
N ASP A 346 30.48 -18.77 7.51
CA ASP A 346 31.37 -17.84 8.21
C ASP A 346 31.25 -16.40 7.67
N GLU A 347 31.14 -16.24 6.36
CA GLU A 347 30.93 -14.94 5.73
C GLU A 347 29.57 -14.31 6.10
N TYR A 348 28.54 -15.14 6.30
CA TYR A 348 27.22 -14.69 6.75
C TYR A 348 27.26 -14.21 8.21
N LYS A 349 27.94 -14.96 9.09
CA LYS A 349 28.20 -14.52 10.47
C LYS A 349 28.98 -13.21 10.51
N ALA A 350 30.04 -13.09 9.72
CA ALA A 350 30.83 -11.86 9.63
C ALA A 350 29.99 -10.67 9.14
N TYR A 351 29.12 -10.88 8.14
CA TYR A 351 28.16 -9.87 7.68
C TYR A 351 27.23 -9.41 8.81
N LEU A 352 26.61 -10.34 9.53
CA LEU A 352 25.67 -10.01 10.61
C LEU A 352 26.35 -9.33 11.81
N LEU A 353 27.59 -9.68 12.13
CA LEU A 353 28.35 -9.04 13.21
C LEU A 353 28.71 -7.58 12.91
N GLU A 354 29.03 -7.25 11.66
CA GLU A 354 29.65 -5.97 11.30
C GLU A 354 28.80 -5.04 10.43
N ILE A 355 27.97 -5.59 9.55
CA ILE A 355 27.10 -4.84 8.65
C ILE A 355 25.68 -4.88 9.18
N GLY A 356 25.12 -6.09 9.33
CA GLY A 356 23.75 -6.29 9.80
C GLY A 356 22.70 -6.29 8.69
N THR A 357 21.49 -6.68 9.05
CA THR A 357 20.32 -6.75 8.17
C THR A 357 19.54 -5.43 8.16
N GLY A 358 18.70 -5.22 7.16
CA GLY A 358 17.85 -4.04 7.02
C GLY A 358 18.41 -2.98 6.08
N GLY A 359 17.71 -1.85 6.07
CA GLY A 359 18.10 -0.67 5.34
C GLY A 359 17.88 -0.77 3.83
N VAL A 360 17.61 0.37 3.18
CA VAL A 360 17.29 0.42 1.75
C VAL A 360 18.57 0.49 0.91
N TYR A 361 19.40 -0.56 1.01
CA TYR A 361 20.68 -0.67 0.31
C TYR A 361 20.61 -1.50 -0.97
N PHE A 362 19.66 -2.42 -1.07
CA PHE A 362 19.43 -3.31 -2.21
C PHE A 362 18.13 -2.94 -2.94
N MET A 363 17.81 -3.59 -4.06
CA MET A 363 16.64 -3.22 -4.86
C MET A 363 15.34 -3.83 -4.30
N GLU A 364 15.33 -5.13 -4.07
CA GLU A 364 14.17 -5.88 -3.57
C GLU A 364 14.62 -6.91 -2.53
N GLY A 365 14.40 -6.60 -1.25
CA GLY A 365 14.82 -7.44 -0.11
C GLY A 365 16.20 -7.08 0.44
N ASP A 366 16.59 -7.76 1.52
CA ASP A 366 17.80 -7.50 2.28
C ASP A 366 18.39 -8.86 2.70
N VAL A 367 19.69 -8.90 2.98
CA VAL A 367 20.30 -10.09 3.59
C VAL A 367 19.65 -10.31 4.97
N PRO A 368 18.93 -11.42 5.19
CA PRO A 368 18.09 -11.57 6.38
C PRO A 368 18.93 -11.68 7.65
N GLY A 369 18.38 -11.21 8.77
CA GLY A 369 18.92 -11.52 10.10
C GLY A 369 18.55 -12.95 10.55
N ILE A 370 19.27 -13.48 11.54
CA ILE A 370 18.92 -14.79 12.14
C ILE A 370 17.51 -14.84 12.74
N GLN A 371 16.94 -13.68 13.12
CA GLN A 371 15.57 -13.60 13.64
C GLN A 371 14.50 -13.71 12.54
N GLU A 372 14.88 -13.56 11.27
CA GLU A 372 13.99 -13.62 10.12
C GLU A 372 13.95 -15.02 9.50
N LEU A 373 14.89 -15.91 9.88
CA LEU A 373 14.93 -17.29 9.43
C LEU A 373 13.79 -18.10 10.08
N GLY A 374 12.80 -18.48 9.27
CA GLY A 374 11.66 -19.27 9.72
C GLY A 374 11.99 -20.75 9.96
N GLU A 375 11.09 -21.47 10.64
CA GLU A 375 11.27 -22.90 10.97
C GLU A 375 11.53 -23.78 9.73
N GLU A 376 10.86 -23.49 8.61
CA GLU A 376 11.03 -24.24 7.37
C GLU A 376 12.44 -24.03 6.79
N GLU A 377 12.94 -22.81 6.79
CA GLU A 377 14.28 -22.48 6.30
C GLU A 377 15.35 -23.11 7.20
N ILE A 378 15.19 -23.01 8.52
CA ILE A 378 16.06 -23.69 9.48
C ILE A 378 16.06 -25.21 9.26
N SER A 379 14.90 -25.82 8.98
CA SER A 379 14.83 -27.24 8.67
C SER A 379 15.54 -27.59 7.36
N ARG A 380 15.51 -26.71 6.35
CA ARG A 380 16.24 -26.90 5.08
C ARG A 380 17.74 -26.76 5.28
N LEU A 381 18.20 -25.83 6.12
CA LEU A 381 19.63 -25.63 6.40
C LEU A 381 20.32 -26.84 7.02
N LYS A 382 19.57 -27.71 7.70
CA LYS A 382 20.08 -28.98 8.27
C LYS A 382 20.37 -30.03 7.22
N LYS A 383 19.83 -29.88 6.01
CA LYS A 383 20.00 -30.82 4.93
C LYS A 383 21.16 -30.40 4.02
N PRO A 384 21.83 -31.36 3.37
CA PRO A 384 22.87 -31.04 2.41
C PRO A 384 22.28 -30.38 1.16
N PHE A 385 22.98 -29.40 0.60
CA PHE A 385 22.68 -28.88 -0.73
C PHE A 385 22.79 -30.01 -1.77
N PRO A 386 21.75 -30.25 -2.58
CA PRO A 386 21.66 -31.50 -3.36
C PRO A 386 22.40 -31.48 -4.70
N ILE A 387 22.84 -30.31 -5.18
CA ILE A 387 23.50 -30.18 -6.49
C ILE A 387 25.03 -30.25 -6.30
N THR A 388 25.66 -31.12 -7.08
CA THR A 388 27.11 -31.35 -7.15
C THR A 388 27.68 -30.94 -8.51
N SER A 389 29.01 -30.89 -8.65
CA SER A 389 29.67 -30.47 -9.89
C SER A 389 29.39 -31.33 -11.12
N ASP A 390 29.03 -32.60 -10.94
CA ASP A 390 28.58 -33.46 -12.04
C ASP A 390 27.14 -33.14 -12.50
N LYS A 391 26.39 -32.34 -11.74
CA LYS A 391 25.00 -31.96 -12.03
C LYS A 391 24.83 -30.58 -12.65
N ILE A 392 25.91 -29.82 -12.77
CA ILE A 392 25.90 -28.51 -13.46
C ILE A 392 26.60 -28.61 -14.81
N HIS A 393 25.97 -28.04 -15.83
CA HIS A 393 26.41 -28.18 -17.22
C HIS A 393 26.36 -26.85 -17.95
N GLU A 394 27.00 -26.80 -19.12
CA GLU A 394 26.92 -25.66 -20.03
C GLU A 394 25.50 -25.54 -20.59
N VAL A 395 24.75 -24.56 -20.09
CA VAL A 395 23.37 -24.29 -20.52
C VAL A 395 23.23 -22.96 -21.26
N GLN A 396 24.37 -22.41 -21.70
CA GLN A 396 24.44 -21.15 -22.47
C GLN A 396 23.69 -19.98 -21.80
N ASN A 397 23.69 -19.92 -20.46
CA ASN A 397 23.09 -18.80 -19.77
C ASN A 397 23.93 -17.52 -19.95
N TYR A 398 23.31 -16.40 -19.63
CA TYR A 398 23.86 -15.07 -19.87
C TYR A 398 25.25 -14.82 -19.26
N TYR A 399 25.56 -15.44 -18.11
CA TYR A 399 26.82 -15.25 -17.39
C TYR A 399 27.92 -16.24 -17.79
N GLY A 400 27.63 -17.18 -18.71
CA GLY A 400 28.60 -18.18 -19.15
C GLY A 400 29.03 -19.16 -18.06
N VAL A 401 28.23 -19.34 -17.01
CA VAL A 401 28.51 -20.29 -15.92
C VAL A 401 27.84 -21.63 -16.18
N LYS A 402 28.42 -22.71 -15.67
CA LYS A 402 27.70 -23.99 -15.58
C LYS A 402 26.57 -23.88 -14.57
N ALA A 403 25.41 -24.40 -14.90
CA ALA A 403 24.22 -24.30 -14.08
C ALA A 403 23.39 -25.58 -14.12
N TRP A 404 22.46 -25.66 -13.16
CA TRP A 404 21.47 -26.71 -13.04
C TRP A 404 20.14 -26.29 -13.67
N VAL A 405 19.38 -27.26 -14.19
CA VAL A 405 18.05 -27.05 -14.79
C VAL A 405 17.13 -28.20 -14.40
N TYR A 406 15.81 -28.00 -14.50
CA TYR A 406 14.82 -29.04 -14.24
C TYR A 406 15.04 -30.28 -15.11
N SER A 407 15.24 -31.45 -14.46
CA SER A 407 15.51 -32.72 -15.14
C SER A 407 14.29 -33.31 -15.86
N ASP A 408 13.08 -32.87 -15.53
CA ASP A 408 11.83 -33.26 -16.18
C ASP A 408 11.48 -32.36 -17.38
N SER A 409 12.31 -31.36 -17.68
CA SER A 409 12.07 -30.41 -18.78
C SER A 409 12.74 -30.85 -20.09
N ASN A 410 11.93 -31.38 -21.01
CA ASN A 410 12.40 -31.73 -22.37
C ASN A 410 12.74 -30.49 -23.23
N SER A 411 12.30 -29.30 -22.79
CA SER A 411 12.46 -28.06 -23.56
C SER A 411 13.93 -27.70 -23.84
N TRP A 412 14.88 -28.14 -23.02
CA TRP A 412 16.32 -27.91 -23.25
C TRP A 412 16.86 -28.63 -24.47
N ILE A 413 16.34 -29.83 -24.75
CA ILE A 413 16.66 -30.61 -25.95
C ILE A 413 15.94 -30.00 -27.16
N GLU A 414 14.65 -29.68 -27.01
CA GLU A 414 13.83 -29.09 -28.08
C GLU A 414 14.37 -27.75 -28.57
N ASN A 415 14.95 -26.94 -27.68
CA ASN A 415 15.59 -25.67 -28.00
C ASN A 415 17.05 -25.81 -28.51
N GLY A 416 17.52 -27.05 -28.72
CA GLY A 416 18.84 -27.35 -29.27
C GLY A 416 20.01 -26.96 -28.36
N VAL A 417 19.77 -26.77 -27.05
CA VAL A 417 20.85 -26.51 -26.07
C VAL A 417 21.57 -27.80 -25.77
N LEU A 418 20.80 -28.85 -25.53
CA LEU A 418 21.30 -30.19 -25.27
C LEU A 418 21.05 -31.09 -26.48
N PRO A 419 21.95 -32.05 -26.78
CA PRO A 419 21.75 -32.99 -27.88
C PRO A 419 20.48 -33.83 -27.74
N GLU A 420 19.92 -34.25 -28.87
CA GLU A 420 18.83 -35.24 -28.90
C GLU A 420 19.29 -36.56 -28.24
N GLY A 421 18.43 -37.18 -27.43
CA GLY A 421 18.74 -38.40 -26.69
C GLY A 421 19.51 -38.20 -25.38
N THR A 422 19.70 -36.94 -24.94
CA THR A 422 20.29 -36.63 -23.63
C THR A 422 19.43 -37.17 -22.48
N ASP A 423 20.04 -37.92 -21.57
CA ASP A 423 19.38 -38.38 -20.34
C ASP A 423 19.37 -37.26 -19.28
N MET A 424 18.29 -36.49 -19.27
CA MET A 424 18.11 -35.35 -18.36
C MET A 424 18.11 -35.75 -16.89
N GLN A 425 17.56 -36.92 -16.56
CA GLN A 425 17.52 -37.39 -15.17
C GLN A 425 18.90 -37.81 -14.68
N ALA A 426 19.73 -38.43 -15.53
CA ALA A 426 21.11 -38.73 -15.18
C ALA A 426 21.94 -37.45 -14.99
N LEU A 427 21.76 -36.45 -15.86
CA LEU A 427 22.56 -35.22 -15.85
C LEU A 427 22.14 -34.21 -14.78
N PHE A 428 20.85 -34.03 -14.54
CA PHE A 428 20.32 -32.98 -13.66
C PHE A 428 19.44 -33.52 -12.53
N GLY A 429 19.16 -34.83 -12.49
CA GLY A 429 18.34 -35.40 -11.44
C GLY A 429 18.93 -35.18 -10.05
N LEU A 430 18.09 -34.73 -9.13
CA LEU A 430 18.43 -34.59 -7.71
C LEU A 430 18.27 -35.93 -6.97
N PRO A 431 18.94 -36.11 -5.82
CA PRO A 431 18.69 -37.25 -4.93
C PRO A 431 17.22 -37.36 -4.52
N GLU A 432 16.77 -38.58 -4.24
CA GLU A 432 15.40 -38.84 -3.76
C GLU A 432 15.10 -38.02 -2.49
N GLU A 433 13.89 -37.46 -2.40
CA GLU A 433 13.40 -36.62 -1.29
C GLU A 433 14.12 -35.28 -1.05
N SER A 434 15.14 -34.96 -1.85
CA SER A 434 15.82 -33.67 -1.78
C SER A 434 15.02 -32.57 -2.50
N ARG A 435 15.12 -31.35 -1.98
CA ARG A 435 14.54 -30.15 -2.60
C ARG A 435 15.66 -29.22 -3.05
N LEU A 436 15.41 -28.49 -4.13
CA LEU A 436 16.37 -27.55 -4.74
C LEU A 436 17.00 -26.58 -3.73
N ASN A 437 16.22 -26.13 -2.75
CA ASN A 437 16.61 -25.14 -1.74
C ASN A 437 17.01 -25.76 -0.38
N ASP A 438 17.18 -27.09 -0.29
CA ASP A 438 17.81 -27.72 0.87
C ASP A 438 19.25 -27.19 0.99
N GLY A 439 19.70 -26.86 2.20
CA GLY A 439 21.05 -26.31 2.43
C GLY A 439 21.28 -24.86 1.97
N CYS A 440 20.23 -24.07 1.73
CA CYS A 440 20.32 -22.68 1.26
C CYS A 440 19.72 -21.67 2.26
N ILE A 441 20.25 -20.44 2.27
CA ILE A 441 19.66 -19.24 2.92
C ILE A 441 19.17 -18.29 1.81
N SER A 442 17.93 -17.82 1.88
CA SER A 442 17.44 -16.81 0.92
C SER A 442 18.01 -15.43 1.26
N LEU A 443 18.52 -14.67 0.28
CA LEU A 443 19.18 -13.37 0.50
C LEU A 443 18.34 -12.17 0.03
N GLY A 444 17.29 -12.41 -0.76
CA GLY A 444 16.52 -11.37 -1.45
C GLY A 444 16.48 -11.60 -2.96
N TYR A 445 16.21 -10.55 -3.72
CA TYR A 445 16.07 -10.62 -5.17
C TYR A 445 17.06 -9.71 -5.88
N SER A 446 17.50 -10.16 -7.04
CA SER A 446 18.30 -9.31 -7.93
C SER A 446 17.47 -8.21 -8.59
N SER A 447 18.13 -7.28 -9.27
CA SER A 447 17.43 -6.29 -10.12
C SER A 447 16.52 -6.90 -11.20
N GLY A 448 16.81 -8.14 -11.63
CA GLY A 448 15.98 -8.92 -12.55
C GLY A 448 14.78 -9.62 -11.87
N ARG A 449 14.63 -9.45 -10.55
CA ARG A 449 13.66 -10.16 -9.70
C ARG A 449 13.89 -11.66 -9.62
N ASN A 450 15.14 -12.08 -9.75
CA ASN A 450 15.54 -13.47 -9.56
C ASN A 450 15.86 -13.68 -8.08
N GLU A 451 15.37 -14.78 -7.49
CA GLU A 451 15.72 -15.09 -6.10
C GLU A 451 17.21 -15.37 -6.01
N LEU A 452 17.88 -14.72 -5.06
CA LEU A 452 19.28 -14.94 -4.74
C LEU A 452 19.38 -15.74 -3.45
N VAL A 453 20.18 -16.81 -3.49
CA VAL A 453 20.36 -17.72 -2.36
C VAL A 453 21.83 -17.92 -2.04
N LEU A 454 22.17 -17.98 -0.76
CA LEU A 454 23.48 -18.41 -0.28
C LEU A 454 23.46 -19.92 -0.07
N ILE A 455 24.40 -20.62 -0.71
CA ILE A 455 24.60 -22.05 -0.47
C ILE A 455 25.31 -22.21 0.88
N ALA A 456 24.62 -22.73 1.89
CA ALA A 456 25.13 -22.77 3.25
C ALA A 456 26.05 -23.98 3.53
N ASN A 457 25.89 -25.07 2.78
CA ASN A 457 26.66 -26.29 2.96
C ASN A 457 26.80 -27.06 1.62
N GLY A 458 27.58 -28.15 1.62
CA GLY A 458 27.82 -28.96 0.42
C GLY A 458 29.01 -28.49 -0.43
N GLU A 459 29.08 -28.96 -1.68
CA GLU A 459 30.24 -28.73 -2.57
C GLU A 459 30.44 -27.25 -2.94
N PHE A 460 29.35 -26.49 -3.02
CA PHE A 460 29.34 -25.08 -3.41
C PHE A 460 29.13 -24.12 -2.23
N ALA A 461 29.43 -24.57 -1.01
CA ALA A 461 29.24 -23.78 0.20
C ALA A 461 29.90 -22.39 0.10
N ASN A 462 29.18 -21.39 0.61
CA ASN A 462 29.48 -19.96 0.60
C ASN A 462 29.23 -19.22 -0.73
N GLU A 463 28.99 -19.91 -1.85
CA GLU A 463 28.65 -19.26 -3.12
C GLU A 463 27.23 -18.66 -3.08
N VAL A 464 27.03 -17.54 -3.79
CA VAL A 464 25.69 -16.98 -4.05
C VAL A 464 25.18 -17.45 -5.41
N TRP A 465 23.98 -18.00 -5.44
CA TRP A 465 23.31 -18.55 -6.62
C TRP A 465 22.03 -17.79 -6.93
N SER A 466 21.65 -17.75 -8.21
CA SER A 466 20.45 -17.08 -8.71
C SER A 466 19.46 -18.10 -9.29
N ASP A 467 18.21 -18.03 -8.85
CA ASP A 467 17.09 -18.79 -9.42
C ASP A 467 16.41 -18.02 -10.56
N ARG A 468 16.70 -18.49 -11.78
CA ARG A 468 16.12 -18.00 -13.03
C ARG A 468 15.25 -19.05 -13.70
N LEU A 469 14.92 -20.15 -13.01
CA LEU A 469 14.23 -21.30 -13.59
C LEU A 469 12.85 -20.92 -14.16
N GLY A 470 12.20 -19.91 -13.58
CA GLY A 470 10.89 -19.40 -14.02
C GLY A 470 10.85 -18.88 -15.47
N TYR A 471 12.00 -18.51 -16.07
CA TYR A 471 12.03 -18.07 -17.46
C TYR A 471 12.03 -19.23 -18.49
N GLY A 472 12.34 -20.45 -18.06
CA GLY A 472 12.38 -21.63 -18.91
C GLY A 472 13.56 -21.68 -19.92
N ALA A 473 13.67 -22.80 -20.64
CA ALA A 473 14.82 -23.11 -21.50
C ALA A 473 15.00 -22.16 -22.70
N ALA A 474 13.91 -21.61 -23.24
CA ALA A 474 13.95 -20.66 -24.35
C ALA A 474 14.74 -19.39 -24.00
N MET A 475 14.63 -18.95 -22.74
CA MET A 475 15.33 -17.79 -22.19
C MET A 475 16.60 -18.18 -21.41
N ARG A 476 17.02 -19.45 -21.48
CA ARG A 476 18.16 -19.99 -20.73
C ARG A 476 18.03 -19.82 -19.21
N GLY A 477 16.79 -19.86 -18.70
CA GLY A 477 16.48 -19.78 -17.28
C GLY A 477 17.03 -20.98 -16.52
N CYS A 478 17.91 -20.78 -15.55
CA CYS A 478 18.64 -21.85 -14.86
C CYS A 478 18.92 -21.48 -13.40
N PHE A 479 19.33 -22.46 -12.61
CA PHE A 479 19.79 -22.26 -11.23
C PHE A 479 21.30 -22.49 -11.15
N GLY A 480 22.05 -21.45 -10.81
CA GLY A 480 23.52 -21.49 -10.84
C GLY A 480 24.13 -20.28 -10.15
N ALA A 481 25.47 -20.23 -10.11
CA ALA A 481 26.20 -19.11 -9.54
C ALA A 481 25.70 -17.76 -10.08
N ALA A 482 25.46 -16.81 -9.18
CA ALA A 482 24.91 -15.50 -9.50
C ALA A 482 25.92 -14.59 -10.21
N SER A 483 27.20 -14.95 -10.28
CA SER A 483 28.22 -14.21 -11.02
C SER A 483 29.17 -15.14 -11.76
N ALA A 484 29.79 -14.61 -12.82
CA ALA A 484 30.78 -15.33 -13.64
C ALA A 484 31.99 -15.80 -12.81
N GLU A 485 32.37 -15.01 -11.80
CA GLU A 485 33.47 -15.31 -10.88
C GLU A 485 33.08 -16.26 -9.73
N ARG A 486 31.80 -16.67 -9.66
CA ARG A 486 31.26 -17.53 -8.58
C ARG A 486 31.57 -16.99 -7.19
N LEU A 487 31.21 -15.73 -6.97
CA LEU A 487 31.56 -15.01 -5.74
C LEU A 487 30.89 -15.64 -4.51
N THR A 488 31.64 -15.62 -3.40
CA THR A 488 31.08 -15.88 -2.07
C THR A 488 30.31 -14.68 -1.54
N LEU A 489 29.55 -14.86 -0.45
CA LEU A 489 28.62 -13.85 0.08
C LEU A 489 29.21 -12.43 0.20
N LEU A 490 30.30 -12.23 0.92
CA LEU A 490 30.83 -10.90 1.21
C LEU A 490 31.38 -10.21 -0.06
N PRO A 491 32.20 -10.87 -0.91
CA PRO A 491 32.55 -10.33 -2.22
C PRO A 491 31.33 -10.00 -3.09
N PHE A 492 30.30 -10.86 -3.09
CA PHE A 492 29.09 -10.65 -3.89
C PHE A 492 28.29 -9.43 -3.43
N ILE A 493 28.13 -9.23 -2.12
CA ILE A 493 27.49 -8.03 -1.56
C ILE A 493 28.31 -6.78 -1.88
N ALA A 494 29.65 -6.83 -1.75
CA ALA A 494 30.52 -5.72 -2.12
C ALA A 494 30.38 -5.35 -3.60
N ALA A 495 30.34 -6.34 -4.49
CA ALA A 495 30.12 -6.13 -5.92
C ALA A 495 28.73 -5.54 -6.21
N SER A 496 27.68 -6.05 -5.59
CA SER A 496 26.31 -5.56 -5.77
C SER A 496 26.17 -4.09 -5.36
N LEU A 497 26.74 -3.72 -4.20
CA LEU A 497 26.76 -2.33 -3.75
C LEU A 497 27.64 -1.44 -4.64
N ARG A 498 28.78 -1.94 -5.11
CA ARG A 498 29.65 -1.22 -6.06
C ARG A 498 28.87 -0.87 -7.33
N VAL A 499 28.20 -1.83 -7.95
CA VAL A 499 27.39 -1.63 -9.16
C VAL A 499 26.35 -0.53 -8.93
N LYS A 500 25.65 -0.58 -7.80
CA LYS A 500 24.66 0.45 -7.42
C LYS A 500 25.28 1.84 -7.19
N VAL A 501 26.46 1.92 -6.59
CA VAL A 501 27.20 3.17 -6.39
C VAL A 501 27.77 3.71 -7.69
N GLU A 502 28.30 2.88 -8.56
CA GLU A 502 28.94 3.31 -9.81
C GLU A 502 27.91 3.56 -10.91
N LYS A 503 26.68 3.04 -10.76
CA LYS A 503 25.61 3.05 -11.76
C LYS A 503 26.08 2.47 -13.11
N GLN A 504 26.96 1.49 -13.04
CA GLN A 504 27.45 0.79 -14.23
C GLN A 504 26.54 -0.39 -14.51
N GLU A 505 26.25 -0.62 -15.78
CA GLU A 505 25.75 -1.92 -16.22
C GLU A 505 26.93 -2.89 -16.10
N ASP A 506 26.77 -3.91 -15.26
CA ASP A 506 27.77 -4.95 -15.03
C ASP A 506 27.12 -6.30 -15.32
N ASP A 507 27.32 -6.76 -16.54
CA ASP A 507 26.75 -8.00 -17.07
C ASP A 507 27.42 -9.25 -16.51
N ASN A 508 28.38 -9.11 -15.59
CA ASN A 508 29.11 -10.24 -15.01
C ASN A 508 28.38 -10.92 -13.83
N GLY A 509 27.20 -10.43 -13.43
CA GLY A 509 26.42 -11.05 -12.37
C GLY A 509 25.00 -10.52 -12.21
N ASP A 510 24.26 -11.20 -11.35
CA ASP A 510 22.86 -10.95 -11.01
C ASP A 510 22.78 -10.29 -9.64
N TRP A 511 23.03 -8.99 -9.58
CA TRP A 511 23.30 -8.26 -8.34
C TRP A 511 22.04 -7.95 -7.49
N LEU A 512 22.21 -7.96 -6.15
CA LEU A 512 21.21 -7.57 -5.12
C LEU A 512 20.73 -6.11 -5.24
#